data_AF-A0A3D3B0D3-F1
#
_entry.id   AF-A0A3D3B0D3-F1
#
_cell.length_a   1.000
_cell.length_b   1.000
_cell.length_c   1.000
_cell.angle_alpha   90.00
_cell.angle_beta   90.00
_cell.angle_gamma   90.00
#
_symmetry.space_group_name_H-M   'P 1'
#
loop_
_entity.id
_entity.type
_entity.pdbx_description
1 polymer ?
#
loop_
_entity_poly.entity_id
_entity_poly.type
_entity_poly.pdbx_seq_one_letter_code
_entity_poly.pdbx_strand_id
1 'polypeptide(L)'
;AEATGANIFFVQNGVLHTPLPDCFLNGITRRTVIGLAKQRGLKVIERAIMPEELSEFSECFITGTAAEVMPVAEIGQHKFVVGDITRNLMDDYSALVRPAKAVAAAG
;
A
#
# COMPACT_ATOMS: atom_id res chain seq x y z
N ALA A 1 9.14 14.44 -9.63
CA ALA A 1 9.59 13.59 -10.74
C ALA A 1 8.82 12.28 -10.64
N GLU A 2 7.91 12.03 -11.59
CA GLU A 2 7.28 10.72 -11.77
C GLU A 2 8.29 9.82 -12.49
N ALA A 3 8.86 8.89 -11.75
CA ALA A 3 9.42 7.68 -12.33
C ALA A 3 8.80 6.54 -11.54
N THR A 4 8.17 5.61 -12.26
CA THR A 4 7.33 4.51 -11.80
C THR A 4 5.86 4.91 -11.58
N GLY A 5 4.93 4.36 -12.37
CA GLY A 5 3.48 4.55 -12.24
C GLY A 5 2.91 3.82 -11.02
N ALA A 6 3.50 4.06 -9.86
CA ALA A 6 3.18 3.44 -8.59
C ALA A 6 3.02 4.51 -7.50
N ASN A 7 2.12 4.25 -6.56
CA ASN A 7 1.83 5.13 -5.42
C ASN A 7 2.44 4.53 -4.16
N ILE A 8 3.13 5.34 -3.36
CA ILE A 8 3.81 4.89 -2.14
C ILE A 8 2.92 5.06 -0.90
N PHE A 9 3.09 4.14 0.04
CA PHE A 9 2.40 4.11 1.31
C PHE A 9 3.39 3.78 2.42
N PHE A 10 3.15 4.36 3.59
CA PHE A 10 3.93 4.14 4.79
C PHE A 10 3.03 3.86 5.99
N VAL A 11 3.55 3.13 6.97
CA VAL A 11 2.85 2.86 8.23
C VAL A 11 3.62 3.52 9.37
N GLN A 12 2.91 4.29 10.20
CA GLN A 12 3.43 4.86 11.45
C GLN A 12 2.38 4.67 12.54
N ASN A 13 2.75 4.01 13.64
CA ASN A 13 1.86 3.82 14.80
C ASN A 13 0.47 3.25 14.43
N GLY A 14 0.43 2.30 13.49
CA GLY A 14 -0.81 1.69 13.00
C GLY A 14 -1.66 2.57 12.07
N VAL A 15 -1.18 3.76 11.71
CA VAL A 15 -1.81 4.68 10.77
C VAL A 15 -1.16 4.55 9.40
N LEU A 16 -1.97 4.53 8.35
CA LEU A 16 -1.52 4.48 6.97
C LEU A 16 -1.34 5.90 6.43
N HIS A 17 -0.15 6.21 5.93
CA HIS A 17 0.21 7.49 5.34
C HIS A 17 0.48 7.33 3.85
N THR A 18 0.01 8.27 3.04
CA THR A 18 0.33 8.31 1.61
C THR A 18 0.37 9.76 1.12
N PRO A 19 1.27 10.12 0.18
CA PRO A 19 1.27 11.43 -0.46
C PRO A 19 -0.10 11.82 -1.04
N LEU A 20 -0.41 13.13 -1.02
CA LEU A 20 -1.54 13.68 -1.77
C LEU A 20 -1.27 13.58 -3.28
N PRO A 21 -2.27 13.21 -4.10
CA PRO A 21 -2.16 13.12 -5.55
C PRO A 21 -2.13 14.50 -6.21
N ASP A 22 -1.18 15.35 -5.83
CA ASP A 22 -1.07 16.71 -6.37
C ASP A 22 -0.22 16.74 -7.67
N CYS A 23 0.50 15.65 -7.96
CA CYS A 23 1.41 15.56 -9.12
C CYS A 23 1.64 14.12 -9.62
N PHE A 24 0.70 13.20 -9.37
CA PHE A 24 0.77 11.82 -9.86
C PHE A 24 -0.60 11.25 -10.26
N LEU A 25 -0.61 10.21 -11.08
CA LEU A 25 -1.83 9.48 -11.45
C LEU A 25 -2.59 9.00 -10.21
N ASN A 26 -3.85 9.42 -10.06
CA ASN A 26 -4.79 8.91 -9.05
C ASN A 26 -5.19 7.44 -9.37
N GLY A 27 -4.23 6.54 -9.20
CA GLY A 27 -4.30 5.15 -9.60
C GLY A 27 -5.52 4.44 -9.01
N ILE A 28 -6.16 3.60 -9.82
CA ILE A 28 -7.28 2.77 -9.36
C ILE A 28 -6.82 1.89 -8.20
N THR A 29 -5.63 1.28 -8.30
CA THR A 29 -5.02 0.46 -7.24
C THR A 29 -4.87 1.23 -5.93
N ARG A 30 -4.38 2.48 -5.96
CA ARG A 30 -4.28 3.33 -4.76
C ARG A 30 -5.63 3.52 -4.09
N ARG A 31 -6.65 3.90 -4.87
CA ARG A 31 -8.01 4.10 -4.35
C ARG A 31 -8.58 2.82 -3.74
N THR A 32 -8.35 1.68 -4.39
CA THR A 32 -8.74 0.37 -3.88
C THR A 32 -8.06 0.06 -2.55
N VAL A 33 -6.73 0.24 -2.45
CA VAL A 33 -5.97 -0.04 -1.23
C VAL A 33 -6.40 0.88 -0.07
N ILE A 34 -6.66 2.16 -0.33
CA ILE A 34 -7.25 3.08 0.66
C ILE A 34 -8.63 2.58 1.12
N GLY A 35 -9.45 2.08 0.20
CA GLY A 35 -10.75 1.47 0.50
C GLY A 35 -10.63 0.24 1.41
N LEU A 36 -9.73 -0.69 1.08
CA LEU A 36 -9.47 -1.90 1.87
C LEU A 36 -8.93 -1.54 3.27
N ALA A 37 -8.01 -0.59 3.36
CA ALA A 37 -7.49 -0.09 4.64
C ALA A 37 -8.62 0.47 5.52
N LYS A 38 -9.50 1.31 4.95
CA LYS A 38 -10.66 1.85 5.66
C LYS A 38 -11.64 0.75 6.09
N GLN A 39 -11.86 -0.28 5.26
CA GLN A 39 -12.71 -1.43 5.62
C GLN A 39 -12.15 -2.21 6.82
N ARG A 40 -10.83 -2.26 6.98
CA ARG A 40 -10.17 -2.82 8.18
C ARG A 40 -10.17 -1.88 9.39
N GLY A 41 -10.76 -0.70 9.28
CA GLY A 41 -10.76 0.30 10.36
C GLY A 41 -9.42 1.04 10.52
N LEU A 42 -8.50 0.94 9.53
CA LEU A 42 -7.26 1.71 9.56
C LEU A 42 -7.52 3.18 9.29
N LYS A 43 -6.91 4.04 10.09
CA LYS A 43 -6.84 5.48 9.79
C LYS A 43 -5.92 5.68 8.60
N VAL A 44 -6.40 6.40 7.59
CA VAL A 44 -5.61 6.79 6.42
C VAL A 44 -5.43 8.29 6.42
N ILE A 45 -4.18 8.75 6.34
CA ILE A 45 -3.80 10.16 6.27
C ILE A 45 -3.13 10.41 4.92
N GLU A 46 -3.80 11.22 4.09
CA GLU A 46 -3.25 11.72 2.84
C GLU A 46 -2.56 13.06 3.13
N ARG A 47 -1.22 13.11 3.03
CA ARG A 47 -0.42 14.31 3.35
C ARG A 47 0.90 14.30 2.59
N ALA A 48 1.54 15.47 2.45
CA ALA A 48 2.95 15.51 2.04
C ALA A 48 3.81 14.73 3.05
N ILE A 49 4.75 13.93 2.55
CA ILE A 49 5.71 13.15 3.33
C ILE A 49 7.10 13.60 2.90
N MET A 50 7.88 14.08 3.86
CA MET A 50 9.24 14.56 3.62
C MET A 50 10.26 13.43 3.80
N PRO A 51 11.40 13.47 3.09
CA PRO A 51 12.44 12.45 3.21
C PRO A 51 12.96 12.25 4.64
N GLU A 52 12.99 13.30 5.46
CA GLU A 52 13.47 13.23 6.84
C GLU A 52 12.57 12.35 7.73
N GLU A 53 11.28 12.25 7.36
CA GLU A 53 10.29 11.44 8.07
C GLU A 53 10.43 9.94 7.78
N LEU A 54 11.21 9.55 6.76
CA LEU A 54 11.36 8.14 6.37
C LEU A 54 11.86 7.24 7.50
N SER A 55 12.64 7.81 8.43
CA SER A 55 13.15 7.10 9.60
C SER A 55 12.08 6.78 10.64
N GLU A 56 10.91 7.41 10.57
CA GLU A 56 9.83 7.25 11.55
C GLU A 56 8.79 6.21 11.15
N PHE A 57 8.85 5.69 9.92
CA PHE A 57 7.90 4.69 9.42
C PHE A 57 8.39 3.27 9.69
N SER A 58 7.47 2.38 10.08
CA SER A 58 7.77 0.98 10.35
C SER A 58 7.65 0.09 9.12
N GLU A 59 6.68 0.40 8.24
CA GLU A 59 6.42 -0.36 7.01
C GLU A 59 6.34 0.58 5.82
N CYS A 60 6.74 0.09 4.64
CA CYS A 60 6.64 0.80 3.38
C CYS A 60 6.21 -0.18 2.28
N PHE A 61 5.33 0.27 1.39
CA PHE A 61 4.94 -0.47 0.21
C PHE A 61 4.54 0.48 -0.93
N ILE A 62 4.57 -0.03 -2.15
CA ILE A 62 4.08 0.67 -3.34
C ILE A 62 2.88 -0.07 -3.92
N THR A 63 2.05 0.66 -4.64
CA THR A 63 0.90 0.11 -5.35
C THR A 63 0.90 0.54 -6.79
N GLY A 64 0.54 -0.34 -7.71
CA GLY A 64 0.36 0.00 -9.12
C GLY A 64 -0.33 -1.14 -9.87
N THR A 65 -0.78 -0.91 -11.11
CA THR A 65 -1.48 -1.95 -11.86
C THR A 65 -0.65 -3.23 -12.04
N ALA A 66 0.66 -3.08 -12.31
CA ALA A 66 1.58 -4.21 -12.43
C ALA A 66 2.18 -4.66 -11.08
N ALA A 67 2.30 -3.73 -10.12
CA ALA A 67 2.94 -4.00 -8.83
C ALA A 67 1.96 -4.51 -7.76
N GLU A 68 0.65 -4.39 -7.98
CA GLU A 68 -0.42 -4.67 -7.03
C GLU A 68 -0.19 -3.95 -5.68
N VAL A 69 0.13 -4.69 -4.62
CA VAL A 69 0.66 -4.20 -3.35
C VAL A 69 2.02 -4.87 -3.15
N MET A 70 3.09 -4.09 -3.28
CA MET A 70 4.47 -4.60 -3.22
C MET A 70 5.22 -4.00 -2.03
N PRO A 71 5.67 -4.79 -1.06
CA PRO A 71 6.45 -4.29 0.07
C PRO A 71 7.80 -3.73 -0.40
N VAL A 72 8.25 -2.68 0.26
CA VAL A 72 9.55 -2.05 0.04
C VAL A 72 10.40 -2.30 1.29
N ALA A 73 11.54 -2.96 1.12
CA ALA A 73 12.43 -3.29 2.23
C ALA A 73 13.36 -2.12 2.62
N GLU A 74 13.72 -1.26 1.67
CA GLU A 74 14.70 -0.19 1.89
C GLU A 74 14.49 1.01 0.94
N ILE A 75 14.67 2.22 1.45
CA ILE A 75 14.77 3.46 0.69
C ILE A 75 15.99 4.25 1.19
N GLY A 76 17.03 4.37 0.36
CA GLY A 76 18.27 5.04 0.76
C GLY A 76 18.93 4.30 1.92
N GLN A 77 18.99 4.92 3.10
CA GLN A 77 19.54 4.30 4.32
C GLN A 77 18.44 3.75 5.26
N HIS A 78 17.17 3.97 4.92
CA HIS A 78 16.02 3.62 5.76
C HIS A 78 15.52 2.22 5.41
N LYS A 79 15.40 1.37 6.43
CA LYS A 79 14.91 -0.01 6.29
C LYS A 79 13.52 -0.13 6.87
N PHE A 80 12.68 -0.89 6.19
CA PHE A 80 11.31 -1.14 6.60
C PHE A 80 11.09 -2.63 6.78
N VAL A 81 10.16 -2.99 7.65
CA VAL A 81 9.72 -4.37 7.79
C VAL A 81 8.43 -4.58 7.02
N VAL A 82 8.24 -5.79 6.50
CA VAL A 82 6.91 -6.23 6.10
C VAL A 82 6.17 -6.54 7.39
N GLY A 83 5.29 -5.65 7.82
CA GLY A 83 4.46 -5.84 9.01
C GLY A 83 3.08 -6.37 8.65
N ASP A 84 2.21 -6.40 9.66
CA ASP A 84 0.88 -7.00 9.52
C ASP A 84 -0.03 -6.14 8.66
N ILE A 85 0.10 -4.81 8.68
CA ILE A 85 -0.72 -3.93 7.83
C ILE A 85 -0.40 -4.19 6.36
N THR A 86 0.89 -4.25 6.00
CA THR A 86 1.30 -4.54 4.62
C THR A 86 0.84 -5.92 4.17
N ARG A 87 1.08 -6.97 4.99
CA ARG A 87 0.60 -8.34 4.67
C ARG A 87 -0.90 -8.40 4.45
N ASN A 88 -1.67 -7.82 5.37
CA ASN A 88 -3.12 -7.81 5.30
C ASN A 88 -3.64 -7.12 4.03
N LEU A 89 -3.04 -6.00 3.65
CA LEU A 89 -3.43 -5.28 2.43
C LEU A 89 -3.04 -6.03 1.15
N MET A 90 -1.90 -6.75 1.17
CA MET A 90 -1.52 -7.65 0.07
C MET A 90 -2.55 -8.76 -0.10
N ASP A 91 -2.93 -9.43 1.00
CA ASP A 91 -3.89 -10.54 0.98
C ASP A 91 -5.27 -10.08 0.52
N ASP A 92 -5.76 -8.96 1.06
CA ASP A 92 -7.04 -8.37 0.67
C ASP A 92 -7.10 -8.00 -0.81
N TYR A 93 -6.04 -7.33 -1.30
CA TYR A 93 -5.98 -6.93 -2.70
C TYR A 93 -5.92 -8.17 -3.60
N SER A 94 -5.11 -9.16 -3.24
CA SER A 94 -4.99 -10.42 -3.97
C SER A 94 -6.34 -11.16 -4.03
N ALA A 95 -7.07 -11.22 -2.92
CA ALA A 95 -8.40 -11.83 -2.86
C ALA A 95 -9.43 -11.07 -3.69
N LEU A 96 -9.30 -9.74 -3.81
CA LEU A 96 -10.20 -8.90 -4.58
C LEU A 96 -10.01 -9.06 -6.10
N VAL A 97 -8.77 -9.18 -6.58
CA VAL A 97 -8.46 -9.18 -8.02
C VAL A 97 -8.36 -10.59 -8.61
N ARG A 98 -8.15 -11.60 -7.78
CA ARG A 98 -8.18 -13.00 -8.25
C ARG A 98 -9.64 -13.45 -8.35
N PRO A 99 -10.05 -14.05 -9.47
CA PRO A 99 -11.35 -14.69 -9.52
C PRO A 99 -11.41 -15.73 -8.42
N ALA A 100 -12.48 -15.71 -7.62
CA ALA A 100 -12.75 -16.75 -6.64
C ALA A 100 -12.54 -18.09 -7.34
N LYS A 101 -11.64 -18.94 -6.80
CA LYS A 101 -11.54 -20.33 -7.24
C LYS A 101 -12.97 -20.83 -7.37
N ALA A 102 -13.33 -21.30 -8.57
CA ALA A 102 -14.55 -22.02 -8.78
C ALA A 102 -14.71 -23.02 -7.63
N VAL A 103 -15.78 -22.83 -6.84
CA VAL A 103 -16.27 -23.86 -5.92
C VAL A 103 -16.77 -24.99 -6.82
N ALA A 104 -15.85 -25.79 -7.34
CA ALA A 104 -16.13 -26.90 -8.24
C ALA A 104 -14.90 -27.82 -8.34
N ALA A 105 -14.54 -28.47 -7.23
CA ALA A 105 -13.80 -29.75 -7.23
C ALA A 105 -13.75 -30.33 -5.80
N ALA A 106 -14.91 -30.72 -5.27
CA ALA A 106 -15.05 -31.73 -4.22
C ALA A 106 -16.54 -31.99 -3.99
N GLY A 107 -17.14 -32.74 -4.91
CA GLY A 107 -18.47 -33.33 -4.84
C GLY A 107 -18.45 -34.59 -5.69
#